data_AF-A0A537RK02-F1
#
_entry.id   AF-A0A537RK02-F1
#
_cell.length_a   1.000
_cell.length_b   1.000
_cell.length_c   1.000
_cell.angle_alpha   90.00
_cell.angle_beta   90.00
_cell.angle_gamma   90.00
#
_symmetry.space_group_name_H-M   'P 1'
#
loop_
_entity.id
_entity.type
_entity.pdbx_description
1 polymer ?
#
loop_
_entity_poly.entity_id
_entity_poly.type
_entity_poly.pdbx_seq_one_letter_code
_entity_poly.pdbx_strand_id
1 'polypeptide(L)'
;MQPKVYTIAAHRPFLTTLAAGLLGMAGTDPLKMARITVLLPTRRAVRSLREAFLRVAPDGKEVGSPLLLPRMRPIGDLGSDELSLSDTGEEDLAVPPPIPELRRRLLLTRLILHWGERRGAEPLSPGQAAALAASLARLLDKVATEEASFARMADLVPEGLAEHWRVVHEFLNILPQHWPRILAEEGALDAASRRNRLLEQQTAAWRSSPPRHPVIAAGLIGGIPAVTELLSVVAALDQGAVILPGLDRERDAGEWSAIEEDEAHPQHLMAGLLRALDLTAAEVRDWPPSRPEPIPARSFEGLSDLPLFASAERDSGDAIARRVWLIAEALRPAITTDAWRRLPAQRADTLDGLSRYDCASAQEEAVTIALLLRRKLEAQGATAALVTPDRALARRVAAELRRWDIDIDDSAGLPLNRTPPGVFLR
;
A
#
# COMPACT_ATOMS: atom_id res chain seq x y z
N MET A 1 -5.87 -28.52 -3.47
CA MET A 1 -5.09 -27.85 -4.54
C MET A 1 -3.99 -27.05 -3.88
N GLN A 2 -2.79 -26.97 -4.45
CA GLN A 2 -1.75 -26.09 -3.91
C GLN A 2 -2.12 -24.61 -4.13
N PRO A 3 -1.90 -23.72 -3.14
CA PRO A 3 -2.20 -22.30 -3.30
C PRO A 3 -1.39 -21.68 -4.45
N LYS A 4 -2.05 -20.89 -5.30
CA LYS A 4 -1.40 -20.21 -6.43
C LYS A 4 -0.89 -18.83 -6.03
N VAL A 5 0.30 -18.83 -5.44
CA VAL A 5 1.00 -17.60 -5.00
C VAL A 5 2.21 -17.35 -5.89
N TYR A 6 2.35 -16.10 -6.31
CA TYR A 6 3.45 -15.61 -7.12
C TYR A 6 4.06 -14.34 -6.53
N THR A 7 5.25 -13.97 -6.98
CA THR A 7 5.91 -12.71 -6.67
C THR A 7 6.42 -12.02 -7.94
N ILE A 8 6.39 -10.70 -7.97
CA ILE A 8 7.13 -9.90 -8.95
C ILE A 8 8.33 -9.30 -8.24
N ALA A 9 9.55 -9.61 -8.72
CA ALA A 9 10.78 -9.14 -8.12
C ALA A 9 10.83 -7.60 -7.96
N ALA A 10 11.42 -7.12 -6.86
CA ALA A 10 11.39 -5.71 -6.46
C ALA A 10 12.00 -4.73 -7.49
N HIS A 11 12.92 -5.21 -8.32
CA HIS A 11 13.54 -4.40 -9.37
C HIS A 11 12.71 -4.28 -10.65
N ARG A 12 11.60 -5.03 -10.76
CA ARG A 12 10.72 -4.98 -11.93
C ARG A 12 9.57 -3.99 -11.72
N PRO A 13 9.12 -3.29 -12.78
CA PRO A 13 7.98 -2.40 -12.69
C PRO A 13 6.69 -3.20 -12.44
N PHE A 14 6.29 -3.33 -11.17
CA PHE A 14 5.23 -4.23 -10.70
C PHE A 14 3.97 -4.23 -11.59
N LEU A 15 3.35 -3.06 -11.79
CA LEU A 15 2.09 -2.95 -12.54
C LEU A 15 2.25 -3.22 -14.03
N THR A 16 3.40 -2.87 -14.62
CA THR A 16 3.70 -3.15 -16.03
C THR A 16 3.92 -4.65 -16.23
N THR A 17 4.67 -5.31 -15.34
CA THR A 17 4.85 -6.76 -15.36
C THR A 17 3.54 -7.51 -15.09
N LEU A 18 2.69 -6.99 -14.20
CA LEU A 18 1.34 -7.51 -13.98
C LEU A 18 0.50 -7.44 -15.26
N ALA A 19 0.43 -6.26 -15.89
CA ALA A 19 -0.33 -6.05 -17.13
C ALA A 19 0.13 -6.99 -18.27
N ALA A 20 1.44 -7.13 -18.45
CA ALA A 20 2.02 -8.07 -19.42
C ALA A 20 1.60 -9.53 -19.15
N GLY A 21 1.66 -9.96 -17.89
CA GLY A 21 1.22 -11.31 -17.50
C GLY A 21 -0.27 -11.52 -17.73
N LEU A 22 -1.11 -10.52 -17.44
CA LEU A 22 -2.55 -10.58 -17.68
C LEU A 22 -2.88 -10.65 -19.19
N LEU A 23 -2.18 -9.88 -20.03
CA LEU A 23 -2.29 -9.96 -21.49
C LEU A 23 -1.93 -11.35 -22.00
N GLY A 24 -0.80 -11.90 -21.54
CA GLY A 24 -0.41 -13.27 -21.88
C GLY A 24 -1.44 -14.32 -21.46
N MET A 25 -2.07 -14.14 -20.31
CA MET A 25 -3.13 -15.03 -19.81
C MET A 25 -4.43 -14.95 -20.63
N ALA A 26 -4.81 -13.75 -21.11
CA ALA A 26 -5.97 -13.57 -21.98
C ALA A 26 -5.71 -14.08 -23.41
N GLY A 27 -4.45 -14.02 -23.87
CA GLY A 27 -4.07 -14.37 -25.23
C GLY A 27 -4.72 -13.44 -26.25
N THR A 28 -5.22 -14.01 -27.35
CA THR A 28 -5.84 -13.24 -28.44
C THR A 28 -7.34 -12.96 -28.25
N ASP A 29 -7.99 -13.53 -27.23
CA ASP A 29 -9.43 -13.39 -26.98
C ASP A 29 -9.71 -12.20 -26.03
N PRO A 30 -10.25 -11.06 -26.55
CA PRO A 30 -10.51 -9.88 -25.72
C PRO A 30 -11.59 -10.12 -24.66
N LEU A 31 -12.49 -11.09 -24.86
CA LEU A 31 -13.56 -11.38 -23.90
C LEU A 31 -13.03 -12.13 -22.67
N LYS A 32 -11.91 -12.86 -22.80
CA LYS A 32 -11.21 -13.42 -21.62
C LYS A 32 -10.69 -12.31 -20.71
N MET A 33 -10.14 -11.23 -21.29
CA MET A 33 -9.64 -10.11 -20.50
C MET A 33 -10.74 -9.47 -19.65
N ALA A 34 -11.90 -9.18 -20.24
CA ALA A 34 -13.03 -8.58 -19.55
C ALA A 34 -13.65 -9.45 -18.43
N ARG A 35 -13.37 -10.76 -18.43
CA ARG A 35 -13.82 -11.71 -17.39
C ARG A 35 -12.87 -11.80 -16.20
N ILE A 36 -11.62 -11.37 -16.34
CA ILE A 36 -10.67 -11.41 -15.22
C ILE A 36 -11.07 -10.34 -14.21
N THR A 37 -11.13 -10.72 -12.94
CA THR A 37 -11.24 -9.79 -11.81
C THR A 37 -9.88 -9.59 -11.18
N VAL A 38 -9.45 -8.33 -11.03
CA VAL A 38 -8.17 -7.96 -10.39
C VAL A 38 -8.46 -7.15 -9.13
N LEU A 39 -8.08 -7.69 -7.97
CA LEU A 39 -8.15 -7.02 -6.69
C LEU A 39 -6.85 -6.27 -6.43
N LEU A 40 -6.95 -4.98 -6.11
CA LEU A 40 -5.82 -4.07 -5.93
C LEU A 40 -5.91 -3.34 -4.58
N PRO A 41 -4.78 -2.88 -4.02
CA PRO A 41 -4.77 -2.26 -2.69
C PRO A 41 -5.52 -0.93 -2.65
N THR A 42 -5.50 -0.12 -3.71
CA THR A 42 -6.07 1.23 -3.70
C THR A 42 -6.68 1.61 -5.04
N ARG A 43 -7.53 2.64 -5.05
CA ARG A 43 -8.01 3.28 -6.29
C ARG A 43 -6.87 3.80 -7.15
N ARG A 44 -5.80 4.31 -6.52
CA ARG A 44 -4.61 4.75 -7.24
C ARG A 44 -3.96 3.60 -7.99
N ALA A 45 -3.81 2.44 -7.35
CA ALA A 45 -3.28 1.24 -8.02
C ALA A 45 -4.16 0.82 -9.20
N VAL A 46 -5.50 0.91 -9.09
CA VAL A 46 -6.42 0.68 -10.22
C VAL A 46 -6.11 1.62 -11.39
N ARG A 47 -6.02 2.93 -11.14
CA ARG A 47 -5.70 3.91 -12.21
C ARG A 47 -4.34 3.63 -12.84
N SER A 48 -3.32 3.40 -12.02
CA SER A 48 -1.96 3.12 -12.50
C SER A 48 -1.85 1.80 -13.27
N LEU A 49 -2.66 0.78 -12.94
CA LEU A 49 -2.72 -0.44 -13.74
C LEU A 49 -3.37 -0.19 -15.11
N ARG A 50 -4.43 0.63 -15.18
CA ARG A 50 -5.03 1.04 -16.47
C ARG A 50 -4.00 1.71 -17.38
N GLU A 51 -3.20 2.62 -16.83
CA GLU A 51 -2.09 3.25 -17.56
C GLU A 51 -1.01 2.25 -17.96
N ALA A 52 -0.73 1.25 -17.13
CA ALA A 52 0.24 0.21 -17.44
C ALA A 52 -0.18 -0.62 -18.67
N PHE A 53 -1.48 -0.92 -18.83
CA PHE A 53 -1.98 -1.57 -20.03
C PHE A 53 -1.77 -0.75 -21.31
N LEU A 54 -1.80 0.59 -21.24
CA LEU A 54 -1.51 1.45 -22.40
C LEU A 54 -0.04 1.39 -22.82
N ARG A 55 0.86 1.08 -21.87
CA ARG A 55 2.32 0.96 -22.11
C ARG A 55 2.72 -0.40 -22.66
N VAL A 56 1.97 -1.45 -22.32
CA VAL A 56 2.23 -2.83 -22.76
C VAL A 56 1.29 -3.14 -23.92
N ALA A 57 1.69 -2.77 -25.14
CA ALA A 57 0.93 -3.13 -26.33
C ALA A 57 0.97 -4.66 -26.55
N PRO A 58 -0.13 -5.31 -26.97
CA PRO A 58 -0.10 -6.71 -27.40
C PRO A 58 0.77 -6.89 -28.64
N ASP A 59 1.40 -8.06 -28.80
CA ASP A 59 2.18 -8.42 -29.98
C ASP A 59 1.42 -8.08 -31.28
N GLY A 60 2.04 -7.24 -32.12
CA GLY A 60 1.50 -6.83 -33.42
C GLY A 60 0.51 -5.67 -33.42
N LYS A 61 0.25 -5.01 -32.28
CA LYS A 61 -0.58 -3.78 -32.22
C LYS A 61 0.23 -2.56 -31.80
N GLU A 62 -0.10 -1.40 -32.36
CA GLU A 62 0.51 -0.13 -31.96
C GLU A 62 0.23 0.19 -30.48
N VAL A 63 1.21 0.77 -29.80
CA VAL A 63 1.07 1.35 -28.45
C VAL A 63 -0.11 2.33 -28.45
N GLY A 64 -1.07 2.13 -27.53
CA GLY A 64 -2.31 2.92 -27.47
C GLY A 64 -3.52 2.32 -28.20
N SER A 65 -3.41 1.11 -28.74
CA SER A 65 -4.56 0.39 -29.31
C SER A 65 -5.69 0.17 -28.30
N PRO A 66 -6.98 0.31 -28.69
CA PRO A 66 -8.11 0.08 -27.78
C PRO A 66 -8.11 -1.36 -27.24
N LEU A 67 -8.25 -1.48 -25.92
CA LEU A 67 -8.23 -2.75 -25.19
C LEU A 67 -9.43 -2.84 -24.25
N LEU A 68 -10.10 -3.99 -24.26
CA LEU A 68 -10.99 -4.34 -23.17
C LEU A 68 -10.14 -4.63 -21.94
N LEU A 69 -10.47 -4.01 -20.81
CA LEU A 69 -9.72 -4.13 -19.56
C LEU A 69 -10.38 -5.13 -18.62
N PRO A 70 -9.62 -5.74 -17.70
CA PRO A 70 -10.19 -6.58 -16.66
C PRO A 70 -11.02 -5.76 -15.68
N ARG A 71 -11.88 -6.43 -14.92
CA ARG A 71 -12.64 -5.83 -13.82
C ARG A 71 -11.68 -5.55 -12.66
N MET A 72 -11.31 -4.29 -12.45
CA MET A 72 -10.37 -3.90 -11.40
C MET A 72 -11.12 -3.35 -10.18
N ARG A 73 -10.87 -3.91 -8.99
CA ARG A 73 -11.55 -3.55 -7.74
C ARG A 73 -10.54 -3.18 -6.64
N PRO A 74 -10.67 -2.00 -5.99
CA PRO A 74 -9.85 -1.64 -4.83
C PRO A 74 -10.37 -2.33 -3.55
N ILE A 75 -9.47 -2.84 -2.70
CA ILE A 75 -9.81 -3.55 -1.45
C ILE A 75 -9.39 -2.79 -0.18
N GLY A 76 -8.26 -2.08 -0.22
CA GLY A 76 -7.63 -1.48 0.97
C GLY A 76 -8.00 -0.02 1.24
N ASP A 77 -8.84 0.60 0.42
CA ASP A 77 -9.15 2.03 0.51
C ASP A 77 -10.26 2.32 1.53
N LEU A 78 -9.84 2.66 2.76
CA LEU A 78 -10.73 3.09 3.85
C LEU A 78 -11.48 4.37 3.43
N GLY A 79 -12.82 4.31 3.40
CA GLY A 79 -13.67 5.44 3.04
C GLY A 79 -14.17 5.46 1.60
N SER A 80 -13.95 4.38 0.83
CA SER A 80 -14.65 4.20 -0.44
C SER A 80 -16.07 3.66 -0.22
N ASP A 81 -17.09 4.45 -0.57
CA ASP A 81 -18.50 4.00 -0.67
C ASP A 81 -18.72 2.94 -1.77
N GLU A 82 -17.65 2.52 -2.47
CA GLU A 82 -17.65 1.67 -3.66
C GLU A 82 -16.93 0.32 -3.45
N LEU A 83 -16.69 -0.11 -2.21
CA LEU A 83 -16.37 -1.52 -1.96
C LEU A 83 -17.61 -2.35 -2.32
N SER A 84 -17.77 -2.64 -3.60
CA SER A 84 -18.75 -3.57 -4.14
C SER A 84 -17.98 -4.77 -4.67
N LEU A 85 -18.09 -5.85 -3.90
CA LEU A 85 -17.44 -7.12 -4.22
C LEU A 85 -18.42 -8.08 -4.91
N SER A 86 -19.72 -7.88 -4.69
CA SER A 86 -20.77 -8.63 -5.38
C SER A 86 -20.95 -8.14 -6.83
N ASP A 87 -21.33 -9.04 -7.74
CA ASP A 87 -21.63 -8.69 -9.15
C ASP A 87 -23.02 -8.04 -9.30
N THR A 88 -23.91 -8.21 -8.32
CA THR A 88 -25.30 -7.70 -8.33
C THR A 88 -25.52 -6.51 -7.40
N GLY A 89 -24.63 -6.23 -6.45
CA GLY A 89 -24.76 -5.15 -5.46
C GLY A 89 -25.77 -5.42 -4.34
N GLU A 90 -26.66 -6.41 -4.47
CA GLU A 90 -27.73 -6.69 -3.52
C GLU A 90 -27.22 -7.15 -2.15
N GLU A 91 -26.15 -7.95 -2.13
CA GLU A 91 -25.51 -8.42 -0.89
C GLU A 91 -24.83 -7.26 -0.15
N ASP A 92 -24.29 -6.28 -0.89
CA ASP A 92 -23.63 -5.09 -0.33
C ASP A 92 -24.63 -4.14 0.36
N LEU A 93 -25.91 -4.16 -0.04
CA LEU A 93 -26.99 -3.34 0.54
C LEU A 93 -27.44 -3.81 1.93
N ALA A 94 -27.18 -5.08 2.27
CA ALA A 94 -27.48 -5.62 3.60
C ALA A 94 -26.51 -5.09 4.68
N VAL A 95 -25.33 -4.60 4.29
CA VAL A 95 -24.35 -4.01 5.20
C VAL A 95 -24.60 -2.50 5.32
N PRO A 96 -24.83 -1.97 6.54
CA PRO A 96 -25.06 -0.53 6.71
C PRO A 96 -23.93 0.32 6.11
N PRO A 97 -24.25 1.52 5.60
CA PRO A 97 -23.27 2.42 5.00
C PRO A 97 -22.21 2.87 6.02
N PRO A 98 -21.03 3.32 5.56
CA PRO A 98 -20.06 3.89 6.48
C PRO A 98 -20.57 5.24 7.01
N ILE A 99 -20.33 5.52 8.30
CA ILE A 99 -20.66 6.81 8.87
C ILE A 99 -19.80 7.91 8.21
N PRO A 100 -20.39 9.03 7.72
CA PRO A 100 -19.61 10.10 7.11
C PRO A 100 -18.56 10.66 8.09
N GLU A 101 -17.35 10.90 7.61
CA GLU A 101 -16.23 11.22 8.51
C GLU A 101 -16.44 12.49 9.35
N LEU A 102 -17.04 13.54 8.76
CA LEU A 102 -17.37 14.75 9.52
C LEU A 102 -18.42 14.46 10.61
N ARG A 103 -19.46 13.68 10.28
CA ARG A 103 -20.51 13.27 11.24
C ARG A 103 -19.89 12.46 12.38
N ARG A 104 -19.04 11.48 12.04
CA ARG A 104 -18.28 10.67 12.99
C ARG A 104 -17.46 11.52 13.95
N ARG A 105 -16.65 12.44 13.43
CA ARG A 105 -15.81 13.35 14.22
C ARG A 105 -16.64 14.23 15.16
N LEU A 106 -17.76 14.77 14.70
CA LEU A 106 -18.64 15.61 15.53
C LEU A 106 -19.33 14.82 16.64
N LEU A 107 -19.78 13.60 16.38
CA LEU A 107 -20.40 12.74 17.40
C LEU A 107 -19.38 12.32 18.47
N LEU A 108 -18.17 11.93 18.06
CA LEU A 108 -17.06 11.65 18.99
C LEU A 108 -16.69 12.89 19.81
N THR A 109 -16.65 14.07 19.18
CA THR A 109 -16.39 15.34 19.89
C THR A 109 -17.42 15.59 20.99
N ARG A 110 -18.71 15.36 20.71
CA ARG A 110 -19.79 15.50 21.69
C ARG A 110 -19.66 14.50 22.85
N LEU A 111 -19.30 13.26 22.57
CA LEU A 111 -19.03 12.26 23.61
C LEU A 111 -17.91 12.71 24.56
N ILE A 112 -16.82 13.25 24.00
CA ILE A 112 -15.67 13.71 24.78
C ILE A 112 -16.03 14.92 25.65
N LEU A 113 -16.78 15.88 25.10
CA LEU A 113 -17.27 17.03 25.86
C LEU A 113 -18.14 16.59 27.04
N HIS A 114 -19.11 15.70 26.81
CA HIS A 114 -19.98 15.18 27.87
C HIS A 114 -19.20 14.41 28.95
N TRP A 115 -18.19 13.64 28.56
CA TRP A 115 -17.31 12.98 29.52
C TRP A 115 -16.52 13.99 30.37
N GLY A 116 -15.99 15.05 29.77
CA GLY A 116 -15.27 16.11 30.46
C GLY A 116 -16.13 16.83 31.51
N GLU A 117 -17.37 17.17 31.16
CA GLU A 117 -18.34 17.80 32.07
C GLU A 117 -18.62 16.95 33.31
N ARG A 118 -18.81 15.64 33.13
CA ARG A 118 -19.14 14.71 34.24
C ARG A 118 -18.00 14.52 35.22
N ARG A 119 -16.76 14.70 34.78
CA ARG A 119 -15.58 14.49 35.61
C ARG A 119 -15.31 15.67 36.58
N GLY A 120 -15.94 16.82 36.37
CA GLY A 120 -15.78 18.00 37.23
C GLY A 120 -14.39 18.65 37.15
N ALA A 121 -13.57 18.29 36.15
CA ALA A 121 -12.32 18.97 35.83
C ALA A 121 -12.60 20.23 34.98
N GLU A 122 -11.58 21.06 34.76
CA GLU A 122 -11.69 22.23 33.88
C GLU A 122 -12.26 21.79 32.50
N PRO A 123 -13.37 22.42 32.03
CA PRO A 123 -14.10 21.92 30.87
C PRO A 123 -13.23 21.97 29.62
N LEU A 124 -13.16 20.84 28.89
CA LEU A 124 -12.47 20.76 27.61
C LEU A 124 -13.10 21.75 26.62
N SER A 125 -12.28 22.58 25.99
CA SER A 125 -12.75 23.41 24.89
C SER A 125 -13.20 22.53 23.71
N PRO A 126 -14.16 22.99 22.88
CA PRO A 126 -14.57 22.27 21.67
C PRO A 126 -13.41 21.93 20.73
N GLY A 127 -12.39 22.80 20.65
CA GLY A 127 -11.19 22.55 19.86
C GLY A 127 -10.34 21.39 20.39
N GLN A 128 -10.14 21.34 21.71
CA GLN A 128 -9.43 20.23 22.35
C GLN A 128 -10.19 18.91 22.19
N ALA A 129 -11.51 18.94 22.39
CA ALA A 129 -12.37 17.76 22.22
C ALA A 129 -12.36 17.26 20.76
N ALA A 130 -12.36 18.16 19.77
CA ALA A 130 -12.29 17.80 18.36
C ALA A 130 -10.93 17.17 17.98
N ALA A 131 -9.83 17.69 18.53
CA ALA A 131 -8.50 17.10 18.34
C ALA A 131 -8.41 15.70 18.96
N LEU A 132 -8.95 15.51 20.17
CA LEU A 132 -9.06 14.20 20.80
C LEU A 132 -9.96 13.25 20.02
N ALA A 133 -11.09 13.74 19.47
CA ALA A 133 -11.98 12.94 18.63
C ALA A 133 -11.27 12.41 17.39
N ALA A 134 -10.42 13.21 16.75
CA ALA A 134 -9.61 12.75 15.63
C ALA A 134 -8.63 11.64 16.04
N SER A 135 -8.05 11.72 17.23
CA SER A 135 -7.16 10.68 17.78
C SER A 135 -7.92 9.40 18.16
N LEU A 136 -9.10 9.52 18.78
CA LEU A 136 -9.96 8.37 19.08
C LEU A 136 -10.49 7.69 17.82
N ALA A 137 -10.82 8.45 16.78
CA ALA A 137 -11.23 7.88 15.49
C ALA A 137 -10.12 6.98 14.90
N ARG A 138 -8.86 7.44 14.94
CA ARG A 138 -7.71 6.62 14.51
C ARG A 138 -7.54 5.36 15.36
N LEU A 139 -7.78 5.46 16.67
CA LEU A 139 -7.73 4.30 17.56
C LEU A 139 -8.85 3.29 17.21
N LEU A 140 -10.09 3.75 17.04
CA LEU A 140 -11.22 2.92 16.61
C LEU A 140 -10.92 2.21 15.29
N ASP A 141 -10.34 2.93 14.31
CA ASP A 141 -9.97 2.35 13.02
C ASP A 141 -8.89 1.29 13.13
N LYS A 142 -7.89 1.49 14.01
CA LYS A 142 -6.86 0.48 14.29
C LYS A 142 -7.44 -0.74 14.98
N VAL A 143 -8.26 -0.56 16.01
CA VAL A 143 -8.94 -1.66 16.72
C VAL A 143 -9.79 -2.47 15.76
N ALA A 144 -10.61 -1.81 14.93
CA ALA A 144 -11.41 -2.49 13.92
C ALA A 144 -10.55 -3.19 12.85
N THR A 145 -9.46 -2.56 12.40
CA THR A 145 -8.57 -3.13 11.38
C THR A 145 -7.86 -4.40 11.87
N GLU A 146 -7.46 -4.44 13.14
CA GLU A 146 -6.86 -5.62 13.77
C GLU A 146 -7.89 -6.64 14.29
N GLU A 147 -9.19 -6.40 14.06
CA GLU A 147 -10.30 -7.19 14.64
C GLU A 147 -10.18 -7.36 16.17
N ALA A 148 -9.58 -6.36 16.81
CA ALA A 148 -9.38 -6.32 18.24
C ALA A 148 -10.65 -5.85 18.98
N SER A 149 -10.68 -6.07 20.29
CA SER A 149 -11.78 -5.67 21.16
C SER A 149 -11.30 -4.82 22.33
N PHE A 150 -12.09 -3.81 22.67
CA PHE A 150 -11.91 -3.00 23.88
C PHE A 150 -12.09 -3.81 25.18
N ALA A 151 -12.66 -5.03 25.11
CA ALA A 151 -12.92 -5.86 26.29
C ALA A 151 -11.65 -6.24 27.07
N ARG A 152 -10.50 -6.39 26.39
CA ARG A 152 -9.20 -6.74 27.00
C ARG A 152 -8.35 -5.52 27.38
N MET A 153 -8.91 -4.31 27.26
CA MET A 153 -8.14 -3.08 27.51
C MET A 153 -7.68 -2.96 28.96
N ALA A 154 -8.45 -3.50 29.91
CA ALA A 154 -8.09 -3.53 31.33
C ALA A 154 -6.82 -4.36 31.60
N ASP A 155 -6.50 -5.33 30.74
CA ASP A 155 -5.39 -6.26 30.92
C ASP A 155 -4.05 -5.69 30.40
N LEU A 156 -4.06 -4.53 29.73
CA LEU A 156 -2.89 -3.92 29.09
C LEU A 156 -2.12 -2.95 30.01
N VAL A 157 -2.50 -2.84 31.29
CA VAL A 157 -1.94 -1.87 32.24
C VAL A 157 -0.90 -2.52 33.16
N PRO A 158 0.38 -2.09 33.11
CA PRO A 158 1.36 -2.49 34.12
C PRO A 158 0.97 -1.98 35.52
N GLU A 159 1.18 -2.80 36.55
CA GLU A 159 0.77 -2.53 37.95
C GLU A 159 1.29 -1.19 38.52
N GLY A 160 2.36 -0.61 37.94
CA GLY A 160 3.01 0.61 38.42
C GLY A 160 2.48 1.97 37.90
N LEU A 161 1.49 2.00 37.00
CA LEU A 161 1.00 3.26 36.35
C LEU A 161 -0.38 3.71 36.86
N ALA A 162 -0.78 3.27 38.04
CA ALA A 162 -2.17 3.15 38.49
C ALA A 162 -3.05 4.42 38.37
N GLU A 163 -2.55 5.63 38.62
CA GLU A 163 -3.44 6.80 38.71
C GLU A 163 -3.75 7.46 37.36
N HIS A 164 -2.73 7.76 36.54
CA HIS A 164 -2.95 8.33 35.20
C HIS A 164 -3.59 7.30 34.25
N TRP A 165 -3.28 6.02 34.42
CA TRP A 165 -3.87 4.98 33.59
C TRP A 165 -5.32 4.68 33.99
N ARG A 166 -5.70 4.80 35.26
CA ARG A 166 -7.12 4.70 35.65
C ARG A 166 -7.97 5.74 34.91
N VAL A 167 -7.44 6.95 34.75
CA VAL A 167 -8.09 8.05 34.04
C VAL A 167 -8.24 7.78 32.54
N VAL A 168 -7.17 7.35 31.87
CA VAL A 168 -7.25 7.08 30.43
C VAL A 168 -8.10 5.84 30.16
N HIS A 169 -8.10 4.84 31.05
CA HIS A 169 -9.03 3.70 30.95
C HIS A 169 -10.49 4.13 31.11
N GLU A 170 -10.81 4.96 32.11
CA GLU A 170 -12.16 5.53 32.27
C GLU A 170 -12.59 6.35 31.04
N PHE A 171 -11.67 7.12 30.46
CA PHE A 171 -11.90 7.85 29.22
C PHE A 171 -12.16 6.93 28.04
N LEU A 172 -11.31 5.92 27.80
CA LEU A 172 -11.46 5.02 26.66
C LEU A 172 -12.73 4.16 26.75
N ASN A 173 -13.22 3.89 27.97
CA ASN A 173 -14.46 3.15 28.19
C ASN A 173 -15.72 3.85 27.66
N ILE A 174 -15.68 5.15 27.34
CA ILE A 174 -16.81 5.81 26.66
C ILE A 174 -17.07 5.19 25.29
N LEU A 175 -16.04 4.64 24.63
CA LEU A 175 -16.15 4.05 23.31
C LEU A 175 -16.99 2.77 23.32
N PRO A 176 -16.60 1.68 24.00
CA PRO A 176 -17.41 0.45 24.01
C PRO A 176 -18.81 0.64 24.60
N GLN A 177 -19.00 1.59 25.53
CA GLN A 177 -20.29 1.81 26.18
C GLN A 177 -21.28 2.61 25.33
N HIS A 178 -20.82 3.60 24.56
CA HIS A 178 -21.71 4.53 23.87
C HIS A 178 -21.62 4.48 22.35
N TRP A 179 -20.43 4.22 21.79
CA TRP A 179 -20.20 4.31 20.35
C TRP A 179 -21.01 3.29 19.53
N PRO A 180 -21.10 2.00 19.90
CA PRO A 180 -21.94 1.04 19.16
C PRO A 180 -23.42 1.43 19.08
N ARG A 181 -23.97 2.00 20.17
CA ARG A 181 -25.35 2.48 20.20
C ARG A 181 -25.55 3.66 19.24
N ILE A 182 -24.62 4.61 19.24
CA ILE A 182 -24.67 5.77 18.33
C ILE A 182 -24.61 5.31 16.87
N LEU A 183 -23.74 4.36 16.54
CA LEU A 183 -23.69 3.78 15.19
C LEU A 183 -25.01 3.12 14.79
N ALA A 184 -25.64 2.39 15.72
CA ALA A 184 -26.96 1.77 15.48
C ALA A 184 -28.06 2.82 15.25
N GLU A 185 -28.06 3.92 16.01
CA GLU A 185 -28.99 5.04 15.85
C GLU A 185 -28.80 5.79 14.52
N GLU A 186 -27.56 5.94 14.08
CA GLU A 186 -27.23 6.52 12.76
C GLU A 186 -27.48 5.53 11.61
N GLY A 187 -27.79 4.25 11.91
CA GLY A 187 -27.96 3.21 10.90
C GLY A 187 -26.69 2.98 10.07
N ALA A 188 -25.51 3.14 10.67
CA ALA A 188 -24.23 3.17 9.98
C ALA A 188 -23.15 2.34 10.71
N LEU A 189 -22.02 2.12 10.04
CA LEU A 189 -20.84 1.47 10.62
C LEU A 189 -19.61 2.36 10.50
N ASP A 190 -18.60 2.12 11.35
CA ASP A 190 -17.27 2.65 11.05
C ASP A 190 -16.74 2.06 9.72
N ALA A 191 -16.01 2.87 8.95
CA ALA A 191 -15.55 2.48 7.61
C ALA A 191 -14.69 1.21 7.61
N ALA A 192 -13.78 1.07 8.59
CA ALA A 192 -12.95 -0.12 8.75
C ALA A 192 -13.80 -1.37 9.06
N SER A 193 -14.76 -1.25 9.99
CA SER A 193 -15.67 -2.35 10.33
C SER A 193 -16.57 -2.75 9.16
N ARG A 194 -17.09 -1.78 8.40
CA ARG A 194 -17.87 -2.05 7.19
C ARG A 194 -17.05 -2.82 6.16
N ARG A 195 -15.82 -2.37 5.88
CA ARG A 195 -14.90 -3.05 4.96
C ARG A 195 -14.69 -4.51 5.38
N ASN A 196 -14.36 -4.75 6.65
CA ASN A 196 -14.11 -6.12 7.12
C ASN A 196 -15.34 -7.01 6.93
N ARG A 197 -16.55 -6.54 7.27
CA ARG A 197 -17.80 -7.28 7.04
C ARG A 197 -18.05 -7.61 5.57
N LEU A 198 -17.79 -6.68 4.66
CA LEU A 198 -17.94 -6.93 3.22
C LEU A 198 -16.92 -7.98 2.72
N LEU A 199 -15.68 -7.91 3.20
CA LEU A 199 -14.66 -8.90 2.86
C LEU A 199 -15.00 -10.28 3.40
N GLU A 200 -15.49 -10.36 4.63
CA GLU A 200 -15.96 -11.60 5.27
C GLU A 200 -17.14 -12.23 4.48
N GLN A 201 -18.15 -11.43 4.13
CA GLN A 201 -19.28 -11.88 3.32
C GLN A 201 -18.83 -12.37 1.95
N GLN A 202 -17.97 -11.62 1.26
CA GLN A 202 -17.45 -12.03 -0.04
C GLN A 202 -16.63 -13.32 0.05
N THR A 203 -15.80 -13.45 1.08
CA THR A 203 -15.00 -14.64 1.36
C THR A 203 -15.91 -15.85 1.57
N ALA A 204 -16.98 -15.71 2.36
CA ALA A 204 -17.96 -16.76 2.58
C ALA A 204 -18.71 -17.13 1.28
N ALA A 205 -19.08 -16.15 0.47
CA ALA A 205 -19.73 -16.36 -0.82
C ALA A 205 -18.84 -17.10 -1.81
N TRP A 206 -17.55 -16.76 -1.92
CA TRP A 206 -16.63 -17.47 -2.80
C TRP A 206 -16.25 -18.86 -2.31
N ARG A 207 -16.32 -19.13 -1.01
CA ARG A 207 -16.16 -20.49 -0.47
C ARG A 207 -17.34 -21.39 -0.84
N SER A 208 -18.56 -20.87 -0.76
CA SER A 208 -19.77 -21.65 -1.05
C SER A 208 -20.05 -21.75 -2.56
N SER A 209 -19.77 -20.70 -3.31
CA SER A 209 -19.94 -20.62 -4.76
C SER A 209 -18.71 -19.99 -5.42
N PRO A 210 -17.66 -20.81 -5.69
CA PRO A 210 -16.45 -20.33 -6.33
C PRO A 210 -16.72 -19.69 -7.70
N PRO A 211 -16.12 -18.51 -8.00
CA PRO A 211 -16.29 -17.87 -9.29
C PRO A 211 -15.70 -18.73 -10.42
N ARG A 212 -16.39 -18.77 -11.56
CA ARG A 212 -15.97 -19.54 -12.75
C ARG A 212 -15.00 -18.78 -13.66
N HIS A 213 -14.58 -17.59 -13.25
CA HIS A 213 -13.67 -16.72 -13.98
C HIS A 213 -12.39 -16.46 -13.15
N PRO A 214 -11.29 -15.99 -13.76
CA PRO A 214 -10.07 -15.70 -13.03
C PRO A 214 -10.25 -14.59 -11.99
N VAL A 215 -9.64 -14.77 -10.82
CA VAL A 215 -9.59 -13.77 -9.74
C VAL A 215 -8.14 -13.60 -9.29
N ILE A 216 -7.58 -12.43 -9.52
CA ILE A 216 -6.17 -12.13 -9.27
C ILE A 216 -6.07 -11.06 -8.19
N ALA A 217 -5.46 -11.37 -7.05
CA ALA A 217 -5.13 -10.38 -6.04
C ALA A 217 -3.69 -9.93 -6.19
N ALA A 218 -3.44 -8.64 -6.46
CA ALA A 218 -2.10 -8.15 -6.77
C ALA A 218 -1.68 -6.96 -5.90
N GLY A 219 -0.47 -7.04 -5.34
CA GLY A 219 0.09 -5.98 -4.49
C GLY A 219 -0.56 -5.87 -3.11
N LEU A 220 -1.36 -6.86 -2.73
CA LEU A 220 -1.97 -7.02 -1.41
C LEU A 220 -1.05 -7.93 -0.59
N ILE A 221 -0.52 -7.43 0.53
CA ILE A 221 0.49 -8.11 1.35
C ILE A 221 -0.06 -8.66 2.68
N GLY A 222 -1.37 -8.59 2.88
CA GLY A 222 -2.02 -8.96 4.15
C GLY A 222 -1.92 -7.85 5.20
N GLY A 223 -1.88 -8.26 6.47
CA GLY A 223 -1.81 -7.38 7.65
C GLY A 223 -3.16 -6.97 8.24
N ILE A 224 -4.26 -7.32 7.56
CA ILE A 224 -5.63 -7.15 8.07
C ILE A 224 -6.24 -8.54 8.03
N PRO A 225 -6.78 -9.11 9.13
CA PRO A 225 -7.22 -10.49 9.14
C PRO A 225 -8.27 -10.79 8.05
N ALA A 226 -9.30 -9.96 7.89
CA ALA A 226 -10.26 -10.07 6.80
C ALA A 226 -9.64 -10.04 5.38
N VAL A 227 -8.55 -9.27 5.16
CA VAL A 227 -7.84 -9.28 3.86
C VAL A 227 -7.02 -10.55 3.71
N THR A 228 -6.30 -10.97 4.74
CA THR A 228 -5.52 -12.22 4.74
C THR A 228 -6.42 -13.40 4.41
N GLU A 229 -7.60 -13.48 5.03
CA GLU A 229 -8.58 -14.54 4.79
C GLU A 229 -9.12 -14.52 3.34
N LEU A 230 -9.42 -13.34 2.80
CA LEU A 230 -9.80 -13.19 1.39
C LEU A 230 -8.68 -13.68 0.46
N LEU A 231 -7.42 -13.31 0.72
CA LEU A 231 -6.27 -13.75 -0.06
C LEU A 231 -6.09 -15.27 0.00
N SER A 232 -6.32 -15.89 1.16
CA SER A 232 -6.34 -17.34 1.32
C SER A 232 -7.38 -18.02 0.46
N VAL A 233 -8.60 -17.47 0.40
CA VAL A 233 -9.63 -17.98 -0.50
C VAL A 233 -9.20 -17.81 -1.96
N VAL A 234 -8.75 -16.62 -2.36
CA VAL A 234 -8.30 -16.36 -3.74
C VAL A 234 -7.18 -17.31 -4.15
N ALA A 235 -6.19 -17.57 -3.30
CA ALA A 235 -5.10 -18.49 -3.61
C ALA A 235 -5.58 -19.94 -3.83
N ALA A 236 -6.69 -20.33 -3.19
CA ALA A 236 -7.27 -21.67 -3.26
C ALA A 236 -8.30 -21.87 -4.39
N LEU A 237 -8.83 -20.79 -5.00
CA LEU A 237 -9.77 -20.89 -6.12
C LEU A 237 -9.15 -21.57 -7.36
N ASP A 238 -9.93 -22.32 -8.13
CA ASP A 238 -9.47 -23.03 -9.35
C ASP A 238 -8.76 -22.11 -10.37
N GLN A 239 -9.26 -20.88 -10.53
CA GLN A 239 -8.68 -19.85 -11.41
C GLN A 239 -8.20 -18.62 -10.63
N GLY A 240 -7.95 -18.77 -9.32
CA GLY A 240 -7.40 -17.70 -8.50
C GLY A 240 -5.87 -17.64 -8.48
N ALA A 241 -5.32 -16.45 -8.19
CA ALA A 241 -3.90 -16.27 -7.90
C ALA A 241 -3.65 -15.03 -7.02
N VAL A 242 -2.63 -15.12 -6.16
CA VAL A 242 -2.12 -13.99 -5.35
C VAL A 242 -0.73 -13.60 -5.87
N ILE A 243 -0.49 -12.32 -6.09
CA ILE A 243 0.76 -11.78 -6.65
C ILE A 243 1.35 -10.76 -5.66
N LEU A 244 2.43 -11.16 -5.00
CA LEU A 244 3.13 -10.38 -3.99
C LEU A 244 4.17 -9.44 -4.62
N PRO A 245 4.38 -8.23 -4.06
CA PRO A 245 5.42 -7.31 -4.50
C PRO A 245 6.75 -7.61 -3.80
N GLY A 246 7.75 -8.07 -4.56
CA GLY A 246 9.14 -8.08 -4.11
C GLY A 246 9.46 -9.05 -2.96
N LEU A 247 8.79 -10.19 -2.88
CA LEU A 247 9.13 -11.25 -1.90
C LEU A 247 10.57 -11.74 -2.10
N ASP A 248 11.36 -11.71 -1.04
CA ASP A 248 12.68 -12.33 -1.02
C ASP A 248 12.56 -13.84 -0.84
N ARG A 249 13.09 -14.63 -1.77
CA ARG A 249 12.99 -16.11 -1.73
C ARG A 249 14.33 -16.77 -1.45
N GLU A 250 15.38 -15.97 -1.26
CA GLU A 250 16.75 -16.45 -1.11
C GLU A 250 17.17 -16.59 0.35
N ARG A 251 16.36 -16.08 1.29
CA ARG A 251 16.61 -16.22 2.74
C ARG A 251 16.31 -17.64 3.22
N ASP A 252 17.08 -18.08 4.21
CA ASP A 252 16.83 -19.36 4.88
C ASP A 252 15.63 -19.29 5.86
N ALA A 253 15.23 -20.45 6.37
CA ALA A 253 14.07 -20.56 7.26
C ALA A 253 14.27 -19.82 8.60
N GLY A 254 15.50 -19.78 9.13
CA GLY A 254 15.79 -19.11 10.41
C GLY A 254 15.68 -17.60 10.30
N GLU A 255 16.15 -17.03 9.19
CA GLU A 255 15.97 -15.61 8.88
C GLU A 255 14.50 -15.27 8.64
N TRP A 256 13.74 -16.14 7.98
CA TRP A 256 12.30 -15.96 7.81
C TRP A 256 11.52 -15.99 9.14
N SER A 257 11.90 -16.84 10.09
CA SER A 257 11.35 -16.79 11.44
C SER A 257 11.67 -15.46 12.13
N ALA A 258 12.90 -14.95 11.98
CA ALA A 258 13.27 -13.65 12.54
C ALA A 258 12.50 -12.47 11.88
N ILE A 259 12.24 -12.54 10.58
CA ILE A 259 11.39 -11.57 9.86
C ILE A 259 9.95 -11.60 10.39
N GLU A 260 9.44 -12.80 10.69
CA GLU A 260 8.10 -12.97 11.23
C GLU A 260 7.94 -12.35 12.62
N GLU A 261 8.99 -12.37 13.45
CA GLU A 261 8.97 -11.77 14.79
C GLU A 261 9.25 -10.26 14.80
N ASP A 262 9.86 -9.71 13.74
CA ASP A 262 10.21 -8.29 13.64
C ASP A 262 9.11 -7.48 12.92
N GLU A 263 8.16 -6.91 13.67
CA GLU A 263 7.07 -6.08 13.14
C GLU A 263 7.54 -4.86 12.32
N ALA A 264 8.78 -4.38 12.54
CA ALA A 264 9.32 -3.24 11.81
C ALA A 264 9.93 -3.65 10.46
N HIS A 265 10.14 -4.95 10.23
CA HIS A 265 10.73 -5.45 8.99
C HIS A 265 9.76 -5.28 7.80
N PRO A 266 10.22 -4.79 6.63
CA PRO A 266 9.33 -4.53 5.48
C PRO A 266 8.57 -5.75 4.94
N GLN A 267 9.10 -6.97 5.16
CA GLN A 267 8.46 -8.22 4.74
C GLN A 267 7.64 -8.92 5.84
N HIS A 268 7.54 -8.36 7.05
CA HIS A 268 6.82 -8.96 8.17
C HIS A 268 5.36 -9.34 7.82
N LEU A 269 4.62 -8.42 7.19
CA LEU A 269 3.23 -8.70 6.80
C LEU A 269 3.12 -9.84 5.77
N MET A 270 4.08 -9.91 4.84
CA MET A 270 4.15 -11.00 3.87
C MET A 270 4.51 -12.32 4.53
N ALA A 271 5.38 -12.33 5.54
CA ALA A 271 5.67 -13.50 6.38
C ALA A 271 4.39 -14.02 7.03
N GLY A 272 3.61 -13.13 7.65
CA GLY A 272 2.33 -13.46 8.27
C GLY A 272 1.32 -14.03 7.27
N LEU A 273 1.25 -13.49 6.05
CA LEU A 273 0.41 -14.03 4.98
C LEU A 273 0.87 -15.43 4.53
N LEU A 274 2.18 -15.64 4.33
CA LEU A 274 2.72 -16.95 3.94
C LEU A 274 2.43 -18.03 4.99
N ARG A 275 2.59 -17.70 6.28
CA ARG A 275 2.19 -18.57 7.38
C ARG A 275 0.70 -18.91 7.33
N ALA A 276 -0.18 -17.93 7.09
CA ALA A 276 -1.63 -18.16 6.98
C ALA A 276 -2.00 -19.06 5.78
N LEU A 277 -1.15 -19.10 4.75
CA LEU A 277 -1.31 -19.93 3.56
C LEU A 277 -0.62 -21.31 3.68
N ASP A 278 0.06 -21.58 4.79
CA ASP A 278 0.92 -22.75 4.98
C ASP A 278 1.96 -22.89 3.86
N LEU A 279 2.65 -21.78 3.55
CA LEU A 279 3.69 -21.70 2.52
C LEU A 279 5.00 -21.15 3.07
N THR A 280 6.10 -21.66 2.51
CA THR A 280 7.42 -21.05 2.63
C THR A 280 7.68 -20.08 1.49
N ALA A 281 8.58 -19.12 1.68
CA ALA A 281 8.95 -18.17 0.62
C ALA A 281 9.51 -18.87 -0.63
N ALA A 282 10.22 -20.00 -0.46
CA ALA A 282 10.78 -20.80 -1.56
C ALA A 282 9.71 -21.44 -2.47
N GLU A 283 8.50 -21.68 -1.94
CA GLU A 283 7.38 -22.25 -2.70
C GLU A 283 6.67 -21.20 -3.58
N VAL A 284 6.94 -19.91 -3.36
CA VAL A 284 6.37 -18.82 -4.15
C VAL A 284 7.10 -18.70 -5.49
N ARG A 285 6.32 -18.66 -6.57
CA ARG A 285 6.81 -18.67 -7.96
C ARG A 285 6.92 -17.26 -8.53
N ASP A 286 7.71 -17.08 -9.59
CA ASP A 286 7.74 -15.79 -10.29
C ASP A 286 6.45 -15.55 -11.09
N TRP A 287 6.00 -14.30 -11.12
CA TRP A 287 4.97 -13.82 -12.05
C TRP A 287 5.59 -13.02 -13.21
N PRO A 288 5.12 -13.21 -14.45
CA PRO A 288 4.28 -14.32 -14.89
C PRO A 288 5.05 -15.67 -14.89
N PRO A 289 4.35 -16.83 -14.88
CA PRO A 289 4.99 -18.14 -14.82
C PRO A 289 5.92 -18.43 -16.01
N SER A 290 5.59 -17.89 -17.18
CA SER A 290 6.47 -17.81 -18.33
C SER A 290 7.25 -16.50 -18.26
N ARG A 291 8.56 -16.55 -18.49
CA ARG A 291 9.41 -15.34 -18.51
C ARG A 291 8.88 -14.43 -19.64
N PRO A 292 8.32 -13.24 -19.33
CA PRO A 292 7.91 -12.33 -20.37
C PRO A 292 9.18 -11.89 -21.12
N GLU A 293 9.06 -11.56 -22.40
CA GLU A 293 10.17 -10.91 -23.11
C GLU A 293 10.64 -9.69 -22.29
N PRO A 294 11.95 -9.40 -22.26
CA PRO A 294 12.44 -8.21 -21.59
C PRO A 294 11.64 -7.01 -22.11
N ILE A 295 10.87 -6.38 -21.23
CA ILE A 295 10.22 -5.11 -21.56
C ILE A 295 11.39 -4.20 -21.95
N PRO A 296 11.46 -3.69 -23.19
CA PRO A 296 12.58 -2.87 -23.60
C PRO A 296 12.68 -1.70 -22.62
N ALA A 297 13.77 -1.68 -21.85
CA ALA A 297 14.17 -0.46 -21.19
C ALA A 297 14.28 0.56 -22.31
N ARG A 298 13.60 1.71 -22.19
CA ARG A 298 13.86 2.81 -23.13
C ARG A 298 15.35 3.11 -23.04
N SER A 299 16.12 2.67 -24.05
CA SER A 299 17.52 3.01 -24.19
C SER A 299 17.58 4.53 -24.33
N PHE A 300 18.30 5.17 -23.43
CA PHE A 300 18.43 6.61 -23.40
C PHE A 300 19.50 7.04 -24.41
N GLU A 301 19.16 7.10 -25.70
CA GLU A 301 20.08 7.67 -26.70
C GLU A 301 20.38 9.14 -26.36
N GLY A 302 21.66 9.46 -26.12
CA GLY A 302 22.16 10.84 -25.95
C GLY A 302 22.51 11.29 -24.52
N LEU A 303 22.36 10.44 -23.50
CA LEU A 303 22.80 10.73 -22.12
C LEU A 303 24.07 9.96 -21.68
N SER A 304 24.51 9.00 -22.50
CA SER A 304 25.67 8.11 -22.33
C SER A 304 26.99 8.84 -22.10
N ASP A 305 27.16 9.97 -22.79
CA ASP A 305 28.44 10.68 -22.90
C ASP A 305 28.73 11.60 -21.70
N LEU A 306 27.80 11.70 -20.74
CA LEU A 306 27.95 12.57 -19.58
C LEU A 306 28.35 11.77 -18.32
N PRO A 307 29.40 12.18 -17.57
CA PRO A 307 29.99 11.40 -16.48
C PRO A 307 29.00 10.93 -15.39
N LEU A 308 27.90 11.67 -15.20
CA LEU A 308 26.90 11.43 -14.17
C LEU A 308 25.91 10.30 -14.51
N PHE A 309 25.74 9.98 -15.79
CA PHE A 309 24.78 8.97 -16.29
C PHE A 309 25.42 7.87 -17.13
N ALA A 310 26.73 7.96 -17.40
CA ALA A 310 27.51 6.92 -18.07
C ALA A 310 27.50 5.55 -17.35
N SER A 311 27.00 5.49 -16.10
CA SER A 311 26.78 4.24 -15.35
C SER A 311 25.36 3.68 -15.48
N ALA A 312 24.38 4.48 -15.90
CA ALA A 312 22.98 4.05 -16.03
C ALA A 312 22.76 3.12 -17.24
N GLU A 313 23.59 3.22 -18.28
CA GLU A 313 23.61 2.27 -19.41
C GLU A 313 24.39 0.99 -19.11
N ARG A 314 25.14 0.97 -18.00
CA ARG A 314 25.91 -0.19 -17.51
C ARG A 314 25.17 -1.00 -16.45
N ASP A 315 23.89 -0.70 -16.19
CA ASP A 315 23.04 -1.54 -15.35
C ASP A 315 22.70 -2.82 -16.14
N SER A 316 23.70 -3.70 -16.26
CA SER A 316 23.48 -5.09 -16.61
C SER A 316 22.47 -5.66 -15.62
N GLY A 317 21.57 -6.56 -16.06
CA GLY A 317 20.59 -7.18 -15.15
C GLY A 317 21.23 -7.83 -13.92
N ASP A 318 22.51 -8.17 -14.03
CA ASP A 318 23.38 -8.67 -12.97
C ASP A 318 23.71 -7.61 -11.88
N ALA A 319 24.00 -6.36 -12.26
CA ALA A 319 24.23 -5.26 -11.30
C ALA A 319 22.97 -4.95 -10.47
N ILE A 320 21.80 -4.92 -11.12
CA ILE A 320 20.50 -4.72 -10.45
C ILE A 320 20.21 -5.85 -9.47
N ALA A 321 20.45 -7.11 -9.87
CA ALA A 321 20.27 -8.26 -8.99
C ALA A 321 21.19 -8.18 -7.75
N ARG A 322 22.47 -7.83 -7.93
CA ARG A 322 23.40 -7.59 -6.82
C ARG A 322 22.93 -6.48 -5.89
N ARG A 323 22.37 -5.40 -6.43
CA ARG A 323 21.84 -4.28 -5.64
C ARG A 323 20.63 -4.69 -4.81
N VAL A 324 19.72 -5.47 -5.39
CA VAL A 324 18.56 -6.04 -4.67
C VAL A 324 19.04 -6.93 -3.52
N TRP A 325 20.01 -7.79 -3.77
CA TRP A 325 20.61 -8.63 -2.73
C TRP A 325 21.27 -7.80 -1.61
N LEU A 326 22.00 -6.74 -1.96
CA LEU A 326 22.63 -5.85 -0.98
C LEU A 326 21.60 -5.10 -0.12
N ILE A 327 20.48 -4.69 -0.72
CA ILE A 327 19.36 -4.08 0.01
C ILE A 327 18.74 -5.11 0.97
N ALA A 328 18.56 -6.35 0.54
CA ALA A 328 18.06 -7.42 1.41
C ALA A 328 18.99 -7.65 2.61
N GLU A 329 20.30 -7.67 2.41
CA GLU A 329 21.27 -7.78 3.52
C GLU A 329 21.26 -6.55 4.45
N ALA A 330 21.08 -5.35 3.91
CA ALA A 330 21.00 -4.13 4.70
C ALA A 330 19.73 -4.07 5.57
N LEU A 331 18.66 -4.76 5.15
CA LEU A 331 17.37 -4.82 5.84
C LEU A 331 17.20 -6.07 6.71
N ARG A 332 18.22 -6.92 6.80
CA ARG A 332 18.24 -8.13 7.62
C ARG A 332 17.75 -7.86 9.06
N PRO A 333 16.92 -8.75 9.67
CA PRO A 333 16.45 -8.57 11.04
C PRO A 333 17.59 -8.38 12.03
N ALA A 334 17.40 -7.49 13.01
CA ALA A 334 18.45 -7.06 13.94
C ALA A 334 19.17 -8.23 14.63
N ILE A 335 18.42 -9.27 15.01
CA ILE A 335 18.93 -10.47 15.71
C ILE A 335 19.87 -11.33 14.85
N THR A 336 19.86 -11.17 13.53
CA THR A 336 20.69 -11.96 12.59
C THR A 336 21.86 -11.18 11.99
N THR A 337 22.09 -9.93 12.43
CA THR A 337 23.11 -9.03 11.88
C THR A 337 24.55 -9.48 12.09
N ASP A 338 24.81 -10.49 12.94
CA ASP A 338 26.11 -11.14 13.04
C ASP A 338 26.57 -11.75 11.69
N ALA A 339 25.62 -12.12 10.83
CA ALA A 339 25.86 -12.59 9.48
C ALA A 339 26.63 -11.58 8.61
N TRP A 340 26.54 -10.28 8.89
CA TRP A 340 27.28 -9.24 8.16
C TRP A 340 28.79 -9.46 8.18
N ARG A 341 29.33 -10.08 9.23
CA ARG A 341 30.76 -10.39 9.35
C ARG A 341 31.23 -11.44 8.34
N ARG A 342 30.29 -12.19 7.76
CA ARG A 342 30.53 -13.29 6.81
C ARG A 342 30.15 -12.92 5.38
N LEU A 343 29.75 -11.66 5.14
CA LEU A 343 29.38 -11.23 3.80
C LEU A 343 30.59 -11.28 2.86
N PRO A 344 30.41 -11.75 1.61
CA PRO A 344 31.47 -11.68 0.62
C PRO A 344 31.83 -10.22 0.32
N ALA A 345 33.05 -10.01 -0.15
CA ALA A 345 33.45 -8.71 -0.67
C ALA A 345 32.52 -8.30 -1.81
N GLN A 346 31.95 -7.11 -1.73
CA GLN A 346 31.04 -6.59 -2.74
C GLN A 346 31.83 -6.13 -3.96
N ARG A 347 31.29 -6.39 -5.16
CA ARG A 347 31.86 -5.84 -6.39
C ARG A 347 31.71 -4.33 -6.40
N ALA A 348 32.72 -3.64 -6.90
CA ALA A 348 32.71 -2.18 -7.00
C ALA A 348 31.56 -1.66 -7.87
N ASP A 349 31.15 -2.43 -8.88
CA ASP A 349 30.07 -2.10 -9.82
C ASP A 349 28.65 -2.30 -9.27
N THR A 350 28.47 -2.84 -8.06
CA THR A 350 27.13 -3.07 -7.47
C THR A 350 26.34 -1.77 -7.26
N LEU A 351 27.03 -0.66 -7.00
CA LEU A 351 26.42 0.66 -6.78
C LEU A 351 26.45 1.55 -8.02
N ASP A 352 26.84 1.03 -9.20
CA ASP A 352 26.79 1.78 -10.45
C ASP A 352 25.39 2.36 -10.66
N GLY A 353 25.28 3.62 -11.08
CA GLY A 353 23.99 4.30 -11.24
C GLY A 353 23.39 4.89 -9.96
N LEU A 354 23.98 4.65 -8.79
CA LEU A 354 23.65 5.36 -7.56
C LEU A 354 24.56 6.59 -7.39
N SER A 355 23.99 7.70 -6.95
CA SER A 355 24.75 8.90 -6.61
C SER A 355 24.26 9.46 -5.29
N ARG A 356 25.19 9.90 -4.44
CA ARG A 356 24.91 10.58 -3.18
C ARG A 356 25.33 12.04 -3.30
N TYR A 357 24.46 12.93 -2.84
CA TYR A 357 24.71 14.37 -2.78
C TYR A 357 24.50 14.82 -1.34
N ASP A 358 25.53 15.42 -0.74
CA ASP A 358 25.41 16.05 0.58
C ASP A 358 25.15 17.54 0.38
N CYS A 359 24.04 18.04 0.91
CA CYS A 359 23.60 19.44 0.77
C CYS A 359 23.72 20.16 2.12
N ALA A 360 24.17 21.42 2.13
CA ALA A 360 24.33 22.20 3.36
C ALA A 360 23.00 22.74 3.91
N SER A 361 21.93 22.73 3.11
CA SER A 361 20.60 23.14 3.55
C SER A 361 19.49 22.42 2.80
N ALA A 362 18.29 22.39 3.39
CA ALA A 362 17.11 21.82 2.75
C ALA A 362 16.62 22.61 1.51
N GLN A 363 17.11 23.85 1.31
CA GLN A 363 16.86 24.61 0.09
C GLN A 363 17.82 24.16 -1.02
N GLU A 364 19.10 23.97 -0.69
CA GLU A 364 20.09 23.44 -1.64
C GLU A 364 19.74 22.02 -2.07
N GLU A 365 19.27 21.18 -1.15
CA GLU A 365 18.73 19.85 -1.46
C GLU A 365 17.58 19.94 -2.47
N ALA A 366 16.61 20.83 -2.24
CA ALA A 366 15.48 21.00 -3.15
C ALA A 366 15.91 21.44 -4.56
N VAL A 367 16.83 22.39 -4.65
CA VAL A 367 17.38 22.86 -5.94
C VAL A 367 18.15 21.74 -6.64
N THR A 368 18.97 20.99 -5.91
CA THR A 368 19.74 19.85 -6.45
C THR A 368 18.82 18.79 -7.04
N ILE A 369 17.79 18.37 -6.28
CA ILE A 369 16.78 17.43 -6.77
C ILE A 369 16.06 17.98 -8.00
N ALA A 370 15.63 19.25 -7.96
CA ALA A 370 14.91 19.87 -9.07
C ALA A 370 15.76 19.91 -10.36
N LEU A 371 17.06 20.19 -10.25
CA LEU A 371 17.99 20.16 -11.38
C LEU A 371 18.16 18.74 -11.94
N LEU A 372 18.28 17.72 -11.08
CA LEU A 372 18.37 16.32 -11.50
C LEU A 372 17.10 15.85 -12.22
N LEU A 373 15.92 16.18 -11.68
CA LEU A 373 14.63 15.86 -12.29
C LEU A 373 14.47 16.55 -13.64
N ARG A 374 14.73 17.87 -13.71
CA ARG A 374 14.67 18.63 -14.96
C ARG A 374 15.60 18.03 -16.01
N ARG A 375 16.86 17.78 -15.65
CA ARG A 375 17.85 17.20 -16.56
C ARG A 375 17.41 15.85 -17.09
N LYS A 376 16.78 15.01 -16.27
CA LYS A 376 16.25 13.71 -16.73
C LYS A 376 15.13 13.90 -17.77
N LEU A 377 14.29 14.92 -17.61
CA LEU A 377 13.18 15.23 -18.51
C LEU A 377 13.60 15.90 -19.83
N GLU A 378 14.87 16.31 -19.98
CA GLU A 378 15.39 16.81 -21.28
C GLU A 378 15.43 15.69 -22.34
N ALA A 379 15.56 14.44 -21.91
CA ALA A 379 15.43 13.30 -22.80
C ALA A 379 13.95 13.01 -23.12
N GLN A 380 13.61 12.99 -24.41
CA GLN A 380 12.23 12.80 -24.85
C GLN A 380 11.64 11.48 -24.32
N GLY A 381 10.49 11.57 -23.66
CA GLY A 381 9.81 10.41 -23.09
C GLY A 381 10.47 9.82 -21.86
N ALA A 382 11.47 10.47 -21.27
CA ALA A 382 12.00 10.07 -19.98
C ALA A 382 11.00 10.33 -18.85
N THR A 383 11.10 9.55 -17.79
CA THR A 383 10.35 9.73 -16.56
C THR A 383 11.31 9.91 -15.39
N ALA A 384 10.85 10.64 -14.38
CA ALA A 384 11.59 10.84 -13.14
C ALA A 384 10.58 10.92 -11.99
N ALA A 385 11.01 10.52 -10.79
CA ALA A 385 10.19 10.56 -9.60
C ALA A 385 11.02 11.02 -8.41
N LEU A 386 10.38 11.81 -7.53
CA LEU A 386 10.90 12.10 -6.20
C LEU A 386 10.08 11.29 -5.18
N VAL A 387 10.77 10.50 -4.37
CA VAL A 387 10.19 9.78 -3.24
C VAL A 387 10.71 10.42 -1.96
N THR A 388 9.82 11.04 -1.18
CA THR A 388 10.18 11.64 0.11
C THR A 388 8.99 11.63 1.06
N PRO A 389 9.20 11.32 2.36
CA PRO A 389 8.18 11.54 3.38
C PRO A 389 8.06 13.02 3.76
N ASP A 390 9.05 13.87 3.44
CA ASP A 390 9.03 15.29 3.79
C ASP A 390 8.18 16.12 2.81
N ARG A 391 6.98 16.50 3.28
CA ARG A 391 6.06 17.37 2.55
C ARG A 391 6.57 18.79 2.35
N ALA A 392 7.54 19.26 3.15
CA ALA A 392 8.19 20.54 2.91
C ALA A 392 9.18 20.44 1.75
N LEU A 393 10.03 19.41 1.71
CA LEU A 393 10.94 19.15 0.61
C LEU A 393 10.20 19.00 -0.73
N ALA A 394 9.16 18.15 -0.78
CA ALA A 394 8.35 17.96 -1.99
C ALA A 394 7.79 19.28 -2.55
N ARG A 395 7.28 20.15 -1.67
CA ARG A 395 6.77 21.48 -2.07
C ARG A 395 7.86 22.42 -2.56
N ARG A 396 9.03 22.42 -1.93
CA ARG A 396 10.18 23.24 -2.38
C ARG A 396 10.63 22.79 -3.77
N VAL A 397 10.81 21.48 -3.98
CA VAL A 397 11.17 20.91 -5.28
C VAL A 397 10.15 21.27 -6.35
N ALA A 398 8.84 21.15 -6.05
CA ALA A 398 7.78 21.56 -6.99
C ALA A 398 7.83 23.06 -7.31
N ALA A 399 8.10 23.91 -6.32
CA ALA A 399 8.25 25.35 -6.56
C ALA A 399 9.47 25.68 -7.43
N GLU A 400 10.60 24.99 -7.23
CA GLU A 400 11.78 25.15 -8.09
C GLU A 400 11.51 24.67 -9.53
N LEU A 401 10.84 23.53 -9.70
CA LEU A 401 10.53 22.98 -11.03
C LEU A 401 9.58 23.86 -11.84
N ARG A 402 8.62 24.54 -11.19
CA ARG A 402 7.75 25.53 -11.85
C ARG A 402 8.49 26.71 -12.46
N ARG A 403 9.70 27.02 -11.99
CA ARG A 403 10.55 28.07 -12.62
C ARG A 403 10.94 27.72 -14.05
N TRP A 404 10.83 26.44 -14.41
CA TRP A 404 11.08 25.91 -15.76
C TRP A 404 9.81 25.33 -16.41
N ASP A 405 8.62 25.72 -15.93
CA ASP A 405 7.32 25.25 -16.44
C ASP A 405 7.15 23.72 -16.36
N ILE A 406 7.78 23.09 -15.36
CA ILE A 406 7.64 21.66 -15.08
C ILE A 406 6.70 21.48 -13.90
N ASP A 407 5.50 20.98 -14.19
CA ASP A 407 4.54 20.57 -13.17
C ASP A 407 4.73 19.10 -12.78
N ILE A 408 4.74 18.84 -11.46
CA ILE A 408 4.81 17.49 -10.92
C ILE A 408 3.45 17.09 -10.36
N ASP A 409 3.01 15.87 -10.65
CA ASP A 409 1.90 15.23 -9.96
C ASP A 409 2.31 14.85 -8.52
N ASP A 410 1.98 15.70 -7.55
CA ASP A 410 2.17 15.42 -6.14
C ASP A 410 1.08 14.48 -5.63
N SER A 411 1.48 13.24 -5.39
CA SER A 411 0.54 12.19 -5.00
C SER A 411 -0.20 12.37 -3.69
N ALA A 412 0.23 13.26 -2.79
CA ALA A 412 -0.53 13.58 -1.58
C ALA A 412 -1.47 14.78 -1.75
N GLY A 413 -1.49 15.40 -2.93
CA GLY A 413 -2.35 16.52 -3.28
C GLY A 413 -2.05 17.81 -2.49
N LEU A 414 -2.90 18.81 -2.70
CA LEU A 414 -2.88 20.08 -1.99
C LEU A 414 -3.94 20.06 -0.86
N PRO A 415 -3.55 20.16 0.42
CA PRO A 415 -4.52 20.26 1.52
C PRO A 415 -5.49 21.44 1.33
N LEU A 416 -6.78 21.24 1.66
CA LEU A 416 -7.82 22.26 1.46
C LEU A 416 -7.46 23.60 2.11
N ASN A 417 -6.94 23.60 3.35
CA ASN A 417 -6.51 24.80 4.07
C ASN A 417 -5.32 25.55 3.44
N ARG A 418 -4.75 25.02 2.36
CA ARG A 418 -3.70 25.64 1.54
C ARG A 418 -4.16 25.95 0.12
N THR A 419 -5.39 25.59 -0.23
CA THR A 419 -6.03 26.07 -1.46
C THR A 419 -6.42 27.54 -1.31
N PRO A 420 -6.56 28.32 -2.39
CA PRO A 420 -6.98 29.71 -2.29
C PRO A 420 -8.28 29.90 -1.48
N PRO A 421 -9.36 29.09 -1.69
CA PRO A 421 -10.56 29.18 -0.85
C PRO A 421 -10.30 28.84 0.62
N GLY A 422 -9.48 27.83 0.91
CA GLY A 422 -9.21 27.44 2.29
C GLY A 422 -8.32 28.42 3.05
N VAL A 423 -7.42 29.13 2.36
CA VAL A 423 -6.65 30.24 2.94
C VAL A 423 -7.57 31.44 3.21
N PHE A 424 -8.53 31.71 2.33
CA PHE A 424 -9.52 32.78 2.53
C PHE A 424 -10.43 32.53 3.75
N LEU A 425 -10.76 31.28 4.04
CA LEU A 425 -11.64 30.89 5.16
C LEU A 425 -10.91 30.73 6.51
N ARG A 426 -9.58 30.87 6.54
CA ARG A 426 -8.76 30.75 7.76
C ARG A 426 -8.53 32.11 8.37
#